data_AF-A0A0R1WF95-F1
#
_entry.id   AF-A0A0R1WF95-F1
#
_cell.length_a   1.000
_cell.length_b   1.000
_cell.length_c   1.000
_cell.angle_alpha   90.00
_cell.angle_beta   90.00
_cell.angle_gamma   90.00
#
_symmetry.space_group_name_H-M   'P 1'
#
loop_
_entity.id
_entity.type
_entity.pdbx_description
1 polymer ?
#
loop_
_entity_poly.entity_id
_entity_poly.type
_entity_poly.pdbx_seq_one_letter_code
_entity_poly.pdbx_strand_id
1 'polypeptide(L)'
;MKKTFLMFMGIFVLLGVAGCSNTTTQSTPKSHIKIEHKQSKTPYYQELTKADQKNVNFNFIADQNDYGYFISAKVTNKTNKTIKFDRSKFALKLADKDVPASLTGVFTLKPNQTKKLSGLFQKQSVKELIQSNNFITYSHKIKLASTRSMFSTEDLNVLNQTFNTTSDQSNNTEQQNESDNKSDSQTTSSDNSSTNTTELTEAQARQKLAGYGDTSDWKAERGDGCWNLYNARGTWTVYDNGDVSYPGDRALNQYLKDHPDENSDADTDDSDSDDVE
;
A
#
# COMPACT_ATOMS: atom_id res chain seq x y z
N MET A 1 -24.85 -65.98 10.75
CA MET A 1 -24.40 -65.20 11.93
C MET A 1 -25.35 -64.00 12.04
N LYS A 2 -26.33 -64.01 12.97
CA LYS A 2 -26.32 -63.27 14.26
C LYS A 2 -26.00 -61.78 14.04
N LYS A 3 -26.83 -60.76 14.31
CA LYS A 3 -28.07 -60.62 15.11
C LYS A 3 -28.82 -59.33 14.67
N THR A 4 -30.13 -59.41 14.81
CA THR A 4 -31.22 -58.42 14.82
C THR A 4 -31.02 -57.23 15.78
N PHE A 5 -31.62 -56.06 15.48
CA PHE A 5 -32.46 -55.25 16.39
C PHE A 5 -33.09 -54.05 15.60
N LEU A 6 -34.40 -54.07 15.27
CA LEU A 6 -35.56 -53.49 15.99
C LEU A 6 -35.70 -51.95 15.76
N MET A 7 -36.60 -51.43 14.91
CA MET A 7 -38.10 -51.36 14.92
C MET A 7 -38.66 -50.15 15.71
N PHE A 8 -39.78 -49.60 15.21
CA PHE A 8 -40.67 -48.48 15.63
C PHE A 8 -40.40 -47.14 14.93
N MET A 9 -41.12 -46.68 13.89
CA MET A 9 -42.49 -46.86 13.34
C MET A 9 -43.65 -46.34 14.21
N GLY A 10 -44.25 -45.23 13.74
CA GLY A 10 -45.60 -44.72 14.06
C GLY A 10 -45.68 -43.91 15.36
N ILE A 11 -46.46 -42.82 15.51
CA ILE A 11 -47.68 -42.47 14.81
C ILE A 11 -47.98 -40.96 14.98
N PHE A 12 -48.49 -40.36 13.91
CA PHE A 12 -49.15 -39.05 13.87
C PHE A 12 -50.50 -39.16 14.58
N VAL A 13 -50.81 -38.25 15.52
CA VAL A 13 -52.20 -37.89 15.85
C VAL A 13 -52.28 -36.37 15.99
N LEU A 14 -52.74 -35.73 14.92
CA LEU A 14 -53.56 -34.52 15.02
C LEU A 14 -54.93 -34.93 15.56
N LEU A 15 -55.47 -34.22 16.55
CA LEU A 15 -56.82 -33.62 16.53
C LEU A 15 -57.11 -32.94 17.88
N GLY A 16 -57.60 -31.70 17.82
CA GLY A 16 -58.04 -30.93 18.97
C GLY A 16 -58.35 -29.48 18.59
N VAL A 17 -59.30 -29.30 17.66
CA VAL A 17 -59.88 -27.99 17.30
C VAL A 17 -61.04 -27.68 18.25
N ALA A 18 -61.24 -26.38 18.48
CA ALA A 18 -62.44 -25.68 18.97
C ALA A 18 -62.57 -25.47 20.49
N GLY A 19 -62.54 -24.18 20.85
CA GLY A 19 -62.88 -23.67 22.18
C GLY A 19 -62.84 -22.15 22.24
N CYS A 20 -63.49 -21.44 21.31
CA CYS A 20 -63.86 -20.03 21.49
C CYS A 20 -65.29 -19.97 22.06
N SER A 21 -65.46 -19.52 23.30
CA SER A 21 -66.62 -18.69 23.68
C SER A 21 -66.29 -17.86 24.93
N ASN A 22 -66.70 -16.59 24.92
CA ASN A 22 -66.35 -15.51 25.83
C ASN A 22 -67.10 -15.60 27.18
N THR A 23 -66.47 -15.23 28.31
CA THR A 23 -66.77 -14.01 29.12
C THR A 23 -66.13 -14.01 30.52
N THR A 24 -65.41 -12.91 30.80
CA THR A 24 -65.39 -12.08 32.04
C THR A 24 -64.71 -12.58 33.34
N THR A 25 -63.71 -11.76 33.73
CA THR A 25 -63.13 -11.47 35.07
C THR A 25 -62.37 -12.53 35.86
N GLN A 26 -61.03 -12.40 35.87
CA GLN A 26 -60.28 -11.98 37.07
C GLN A 26 -58.81 -11.72 36.71
N SER A 27 -58.42 -10.45 36.70
CA SER A 27 -57.04 -10.03 36.48
C SER A 27 -56.20 -10.31 37.73
N THR A 28 -55.46 -11.43 37.71
CA THR A 28 -54.27 -11.58 38.55
C THR A 28 -53.09 -10.96 37.81
N PRO A 29 -52.26 -10.11 38.45
CA PRO A 29 -51.13 -9.49 37.78
C PRO A 29 -50.09 -10.57 37.52
N LYS A 30 -50.08 -11.11 36.30
CA LYS A 30 -48.92 -11.84 35.78
C LYS A 30 -47.77 -10.86 35.76
N SER A 31 -46.82 -11.07 36.67
CA SER A 31 -45.47 -10.55 36.56
C SER A 31 -44.96 -10.85 35.16
N HIS A 32 -45.05 -9.87 34.27
CA HIS A 32 -44.31 -9.87 33.02
C HIS A 32 -42.83 -9.84 33.41
N ILE A 33 -42.21 -11.02 33.48
CA ILE A 33 -40.77 -11.11 33.32
C ILE A 33 -40.52 -10.60 31.91
N LYS A 34 -40.23 -9.31 31.82
CA LYS A 34 -39.70 -8.68 30.63
C LYS A 34 -38.31 -9.29 30.50
N ILE A 35 -38.24 -10.39 29.75
CA ILE A 35 -36.96 -10.89 29.25
C ILE A 35 -36.50 -9.77 28.31
N GLU A 36 -35.74 -8.82 28.88
CA GLU A 36 -34.91 -7.93 28.08
C GLU A 36 -33.97 -8.83 27.31
N HIS A 37 -34.36 -9.15 26.07
CA HIS A 37 -33.41 -9.60 25.08
C HIS A 37 -32.38 -8.49 24.97
N LYS A 38 -31.29 -8.63 25.73
CA LYS A 38 -30.13 -7.75 25.70
C LYS A 38 -29.66 -7.75 24.25
N GLN A 39 -30.08 -6.74 23.51
CA GLN A 39 -29.79 -6.63 22.09
C GLN A 39 -28.27 -6.49 22.01
N SER A 40 -27.60 -7.59 21.68
CA SER A 40 -26.16 -7.68 21.73
C SER A 40 -25.60 -6.62 20.78
N LYS A 41 -25.05 -5.55 21.37
CA LYS A 41 -24.49 -4.43 20.62
C LYS A 41 -23.42 -5.00 19.71
N THR A 42 -23.55 -4.75 18.40
CA THR A 42 -22.54 -5.16 17.42
C THR A 42 -21.20 -4.52 17.79
N PRO A 43 -20.18 -5.31 18.16
CA PRO A 43 -18.91 -4.77 18.63
C PRO A 43 -18.12 -4.15 17.47
N TYR A 44 -17.29 -3.17 17.80
CA TYR A 44 -16.24 -2.74 16.88
C TYR A 44 -15.06 -3.72 16.92
N TYR A 45 -14.26 -3.77 15.84
CA TYR A 45 -13.12 -4.69 15.75
C TYR A 45 -12.14 -4.60 16.93
N GLN A 46 -11.83 -3.39 17.41
CA GLN A 46 -10.92 -3.22 18.54
C GLN A 46 -11.47 -3.73 19.88
N GLU A 47 -12.79 -3.95 19.97
CA GLU A 47 -13.48 -4.45 21.17
C GLU A 47 -13.60 -5.97 21.19
N LEU A 48 -13.22 -6.64 20.09
CA LEU A 48 -13.21 -8.09 20.00
C LEU A 48 -12.14 -8.70 20.91
N THR A 49 -12.39 -9.95 21.33
CA THR A 49 -11.36 -10.75 22.00
C THR A 49 -10.19 -10.99 21.06
N LYS A 50 -8.99 -11.27 21.60
CA LYS A 50 -7.82 -11.58 20.77
C LYS A 50 -8.02 -12.81 19.88
N ALA A 51 -8.78 -13.79 20.33
CA ALA A 51 -9.14 -14.96 19.53
C ALA A 51 -10.03 -14.58 18.34
N ASP A 52 -11.05 -13.75 18.56
CA ASP A 52 -11.92 -13.27 17.49
C ASP A 52 -11.17 -12.34 16.51
N GLN A 53 -10.27 -11.49 17.01
CA GLN A 53 -9.45 -10.61 16.17
C GLN A 53 -8.59 -11.39 15.17
N LYS A 54 -8.03 -12.53 15.59
CA LYS A 54 -7.23 -13.43 14.73
C LYS A 54 -8.06 -14.11 13.63
N ASN A 55 -9.38 -14.22 13.83
CA ASN A 55 -10.32 -14.77 12.85
C ASN A 55 -10.85 -13.71 11.87
N VAL A 56 -10.32 -12.48 11.91
CA VAL A 56 -10.52 -11.49 10.84
C VAL A 56 -9.25 -11.44 10.01
N ASN A 57 -9.37 -11.74 8.72
CA ASN A 57 -8.26 -11.70 7.80
C ASN A 57 -8.19 -10.33 7.10
N PHE A 58 -6.98 -9.79 7.00
CA PHE A 58 -6.68 -8.56 6.27
C PHE A 58 -5.63 -8.90 5.21
N ASN A 59 -5.99 -8.69 3.96
CA ASN A 59 -5.03 -8.72 2.86
C ASN A 59 -4.85 -7.30 2.33
N PHE A 60 -3.62 -6.83 2.27
CA PHE A 60 -3.28 -5.50 1.76
C PHE A 60 -2.46 -5.63 0.48
N ILE A 61 -2.77 -4.79 -0.48
CA ILE A 61 -2.10 -4.74 -1.78
C ILE A 61 -1.69 -3.30 -2.02
N ALA A 62 -0.46 -3.10 -2.48
CA ALA A 62 0.05 -1.82 -2.90
C ALA A 62 0.10 -1.81 -4.43
N ASP A 63 -0.79 -1.04 -5.05
CA ASP A 63 -0.82 -0.85 -6.50
C ASP A 63 -0.10 0.46 -6.82
N GLN A 64 0.86 0.42 -7.75
CA GLN A 64 1.56 1.62 -8.21
C GLN A 64 0.73 2.38 -9.25
N ASN A 65 0.79 3.70 -9.21
CA ASN A 65 0.40 4.56 -10.33
C ASN A 65 1.30 5.80 -10.42
N ASP A 66 0.95 6.71 -11.34
CA ASP A 66 1.63 7.99 -11.59
C ASP A 66 1.93 8.84 -10.35
N TYR A 67 1.21 8.65 -9.24
CA TYR A 67 1.32 9.45 -8.02
C TYR A 67 1.93 8.68 -6.84
N GLY A 68 2.47 7.49 -7.08
CA GLY A 68 3.04 6.59 -6.08
C GLY A 68 2.12 5.41 -5.76
N TYR A 69 2.31 4.80 -4.59
CA TYR A 69 1.58 3.59 -4.23
C TYR A 69 0.23 3.90 -3.58
N PHE A 70 -0.78 3.17 -4.04
CA PHE A 70 -2.15 3.16 -3.55
C PHE A 70 -2.39 1.84 -2.82
N ILE A 71 -2.60 1.94 -1.52
CA ILE A 71 -2.77 0.76 -0.69
C ILE A 71 -4.26 0.48 -0.55
N SER A 72 -4.67 -0.70 -0.99
CA SER A 72 -6.02 -1.23 -0.85
C SER A 72 -6.05 -2.38 0.16
N ALA A 73 -7.21 -2.61 0.78
CA ALA A 73 -7.41 -3.71 1.72
C ALA A 73 -8.59 -4.59 1.32
N LYS A 74 -8.47 -5.89 1.56
CA LYS A 74 -9.56 -6.88 1.53
C LYS A 74 -9.71 -7.43 2.95
N VAL A 75 -10.84 -7.12 3.59
CA VAL A 75 -11.14 -7.53 4.96
C VAL A 75 -12.17 -8.64 4.94
N THR A 76 -11.83 -9.79 5.51
CA THR A 76 -12.71 -10.96 5.58
C THR A 76 -12.99 -11.31 7.04
N ASN A 77 -14.27 -11.32 7.42
CA ASN A 77 -14.69 -11.73 8.75
C ASN A 77 -14.94 -13.24 8.77
N LYS A 78 -14.05 -14.05 9.34
CA LYS A 78 -14.27 -15.51 9.52
C LYS A 78 -14.85 -15.87 10.90
N THR A 79 -15.29 -14.87 11.67
CA THR A 79 -15.99 -15.12 12.94
C THR A 79 -17.47 -15.45 12.69
N ASN A 80 -18.16 -15.91 13.73
CA ASN A 80 -19.62 -16.03 13.76
C ASN A 80 -20.33 -14.76 14.24
N LYS A 81 -19.61 -13.63 14.39
CA LYS A 81 -20.16 -12.35 14.87
C LYS A 81 -20.25 -11.35 13.72
N THR A 82 -21.22 -10.46 13.79
CA THR A 82 -21.21 -9.24 12.98
C THR A 82 -20.24 -8.24 13.62
N ILE A 83 -19.37 -7.61 12.83
CA ILE A 83 -18.31 -6.72 13.31
C ILE A 83 -18.42 -5.35 12.63
N LYS A 84 -18.22 -4.27 13.39
CA LYS A 84 -18.09 -2.91 12.86
C LYS A 84 -16.64 -2.48 12.75
N PHE A 85 -16.35 -1.74 11.69
CA PHE A 85 -15.06 -1.11 11.46
C PHE A 85 -15.28 0.36 11.19
N ASP A 86 -14.64 1.20 11.98
CA ASP A 86 -14.40 2.60 11.63
C ASP A 86 -13.18 2.67 10.71
N ARG A 87 -13.36 3.24 9.52
CA ARG A 87 -12.33 3.35 8.48
C ARG A 87 -11.22 4.33 8.86
N SER A 88 -11.53 5.34 9.65
CA SER A 88 -10.54 6.34 10.09
C SER A 88 -9.50 5.76 11.07
N LYS A 89 -9.77 4.58 11.62
CA LYS A 89 -8.88 3.92 12.58
C LYS A 89 -7.78 3.09 11.92
N PHE A 90 -7.79 2.94 10.61
CA PHE A 90 -6.62 2.40 9.91
C PHE A 90 -5.52 3.45 9.87
N ALA A 91 -4.30 3.06 10.20
CA ALA A 91 -3.14 3.93 10.14
C ALA A 91 -1.93 3.15 9.60
N LEU A 92 -1.16 3.80 8.75
CA LEU A 92 0.13 3.33 8.28
C LEU A 92 1.19 3.91 9.19
N LYS A 93 1.83 3.05 9.98
CA LYS A 93 2.88 3.42 10.91
C LYS A 93 4.22 3.29 10.21
N LEU A 94 4.84 4.43 9.92
CA LEU A 94 6.17 4.55 9.35
C LEU A 94 7.18 4.80 10.47
N ALA A 95 8.47 4.81 10.14
CA ALA A 95 9.55 4.97 11.11
C ALA A 95 9.50 6.31 11.86
N ASP A 96 9.10 7.37 11.17
CA ASP A 96 9.12 8.77 11.60
C ASP A 96 7.73 9.37 11.85
N LYS A 97 6.68 8.77 11.27
CA LYS A 97 5.31 9.32 11.32
C LYS A 97 4.22 8.24 11.25
N ASP A 98 3.02 8.60 11.72
CA ASP A 98 1.80 7.86 11.46
C ASP A 98 1.01 8.56 10.34
N VAL A 99 0.66 7.81 9.29
CA VAL A 99 -0.18 8.28 8.18
C VAL A 99 -1.61 7.78 8.39
N PRO A 100 -2.61 8.65 8.56
CA PRO A 100 -4.00 8.24 8.73
C PRO A 100 -4.59 7.72 7.41
N ALA A 101 -5.58 6.84 7.51
CA ALA A 101 -6.32 6.39 6.33
C ALA A 101 -7.10 7.53 5.66
N SER A 102 -7.14 7.51 4.32
CA SER A 102 -7.91 8.48 3.53
C SER A 102 -9.43 8.25 3.62
N LEU A 103 -9.85 7.07 4.07
CA LEU A 103 -11.26 6.68 4.14
C LEU A 103 -11.85 6.95 5.53
N THR A 104 -13.07 7.47 5.55
CA THR A 104 -13.84 7.73 6.78
C THR A 104 -15.13 6.91 6.84
N GLY A 105 -15.82 6.98 7.99
CA GLY A 105 -17.11 6.33 8.21
C GLY A 105 -17.00 4.88 8.68
N VAL A 106 -18.16 4.29 8.97
CA VAL A 106 -18.26 2.93 9.54
C VAL A 106 -18.79 1.96 8.49
N PHE A 107 -18.16 0.79 8.36
CA PHE A 107 -18.73 -0.34 7.65
C PHE A 107 -18.94 -1.53 8.58
N THR A 108 -19.87 -2.40 8.20
CA THR A 108 -20.21 -3.61 8.96
C THR A 108 -19.95 -4.84 8.12
N LEU A 109 -19.35 -5.87 8.72
CA LEU A 109 -19.14 -7.19 8.12
C LEU A 109 -19.94 -8.24 8.88
N LYS A 110 -20.86 -8.90 8.19
CA LYS A 110 -21.52 -10.12 8.68
C LYS A 110 -20.52 -11.29 8.73
N PRO A 111 -20.86 -12.38 9.45
CA PRO A 111 -20.07 -13.62 9.39
C PRO A 111 -19.77 -14.06 7.96
N ASN A 112 -18.53 -14.49 7.71
CA ASN A 112 -17.99 -14.94 6.43
C ASN A 112 -18.02 -13.91 5.29
N GLN A 113 -18.39 -12.65 5.58
CA GLN A 113 -18.42 -11.60 4.57
C GLN A 113 -17.03 -11.03 4.33
N THR A 114 -16.78 -10.65 3.08
CA THR A 114 -15.58 -9.91 2.66
C THR A 114 -15.95 -8.53 2.13
N LYS A 115 -15.14 -7.52 2.42
CA LYS A 115 -15.25 -6.16 1.86
C LYS A 115 -13.90 -5.66 1.35
N LYS A 116 -13.89 -5.10 0.14
CA LYS A 116 -12.76 -4.35 -0.40
C LYS A 116 -12.83 -2.88 0.03
N LEU A 117 -11.70 -2.34 0.46
CA LEU A 117 -11.46 -0.95 0.80
C LEU A 117 -10.37 -0.44 -0.15
N SER A 118 -10.79 0.14 -1.28
CA SER A 118 -9.84 0.69 -2.26
C SER A 118 -9.31 2.04 -1.80
N GLY A 119 -8.02 2.29 -2.01
CA GLY A 119 -7.39 3.59 -1.71
C GLY A 119 -7.44 3.95 -0.23
N LEU A 120 -7.16 2.98 0.64
CA LEU A 120 -7.09 3.16 2.09
C LEU A 120 -5.97 4.14 2.47
N PHE A 121 -4.84 4.04 1.78
CA PHE A 121 -3.75 5.01 1.79
C PHE A 121 -3.36 5.32 0.35
N GLN A 122 -2.88 6.54 0.08
CA GLN A 122 -2.60 7.03 -1.26
C GLN A 122 -1.29 7.81 -1.26
N LYS A 123 -0.62 7.88 -2.42
CA LYS A 123 0.61 8.66 -2.63
C LYS A 123 1.75 8.26 -1.68
N GLN A 124 1.89 6.96 -1.43
CA GLN A 124 2.98 6.45 -0.57
C GLN A 124 4.23 6.18 -1.40
N SER A 125 5.41 6.46 -0.83
CA SER A 125 6.68 6.13 -1.46
C SER A 125 7.06 4.68 -1.19
N VAL A 126 7.60 3.99 -2.20
CA VAL A 126 8.09 2.61 -2.02
C VAL A 126 9.22 2.54 -1.01
N LYS A 127 10.09 3.56 -0.94
CA LYS A 127 11.18 3.65 0.03
C LYS A 127 10.66 3.62 1.47
N GLU A 128 9.53 4.25 1.72
CA GLU A 128 8.85 4.19 3.02
C GLU A 128 8.22 2.81 3.23
N LEU A 129 7.57 2.22 2.22
CA LEU A 129 6.85 0.95 2.38
C LEU A 129 7.74 -0.28 2.55
N ILE A 130 8.97 -0.29 2.01
CA ILE A 130 9.84 -1.48 2.08
C ILE A 130 10.65 -1.59 3.38
N GLN A 131 10.58 -0.59 4.27
CA GLN A 131 11.31 -0.64 5.54
C GLN A 131 10.75 -1.73 6.47
N SER A 132 11.63 -2.42 7.18
CA SER A 132 11.30 -3.59 8.01
C SER A 132 10.44 -3.27 9.24
N ASN A 133 10.44 -2.02 9.70
CA ASN A 133 9.73 -1.55 10.89
C ASN A 133 8.38 -0.88 10.59
N ASN A 134 7.90 -0.94 9.35
CA ASN A 134 6.67 -0.27 8.93
C ASN A 134 5.49 -1.24 8.87
N PHE A 135 4.34 -0.79 9.38
CA PHE A 135 3.17 -1.64 9.61
C PHE A 135 1.87 -0.91 9.32
N ILE A 136 0.86 -1.65 8.83
CA ILE A 136 -0.52 -1.20 8.95
C ILE A 136 -1.06 -1.59 10.32
N THR A 137 -1.70 -0.61 10.97
CA THR A 137 -2.33 -0.77 12.27
C THR A 137 -3.80 -0.40 12.24
N TYR A 138 -4.52 -0.89 13.24
CA TYR A 138 -5.88 -0.47 13.56
C TYR A 138 -5.94 0.13 14.96
N SER A 139 -6.58 1.30 15.08
CA SER A 139 -6.67 2.09 16.31
C SER A 139 -5.30 2.38 16.95
N HIS A 140 -4.24 2.55 16.12
CA HIS A 140 -2.84 2.73 16.52
C HIS A 140 -2.21 1.63 17.40
N LYS A 141 -2.96 0.58 17.76
CA LYS A 141 -2.54 -0.45 18.73
C LYS A 141 -2.43 -1.84 18.15
N ILE A 142 -3.32 -2.19 17.21
CA ILE A 142 -3.42 -3.55 16.69
C ILE A 142 -2.66 -3.60 15.37
N LYS A 143 -1.50 -4.29 15.35
CA LYS A 143 -0.76 -4.55 14.11
C LYS A 143 -1.55 -5.52 13.24
N LEU A 144 -1.79 -5.14 11.99
CA LEU A 144 -2.54 -5.95 11.03
C LEU A 144 -1.62 -6.65 10.03
N ALA A 145 -0.66 -5.93 9.47
CA ALA A 145 0.30 -6.45 8.50
C ALA A 145 1.58 -5.61 8.49
N SER A 146 2.70 -6.19 8.07
CA SER A 146 3.88 -5.42 7.66
C SER A 146 3.62 -4.81 6.28
N THR A 147 4.17 -3.63 6.01
CA THR A 147 4.10 -3.04 4.67
C THR A 147 4.84 -3.86 3.63
N ARG A 148 5.92 -4.55 4.01
CA ARG A 148 6.68 -5.44 3.11
C ARG A 148 5.87 -6.61 2.59
N SER A 149 4.87 -7.09 3.34
CA SER A 149 4.03 -8.22 2.90
C SER A 149 3.07 -7.88 1.76
N MET A 150 3.06 -6.63 1.30
CA MET A 150 2.28 -6.18 0.14
C MET A 150 3.01 -6.44 -1.19
N PHE A 151 4.31 -6.74 -1.12
CA PHE A 151 5.18 -6.96 -2.27
C PHE A 151 5.57 -8.43 -2.35
N SER A 152 5.80 -8.92 -3.57
CA SER A 152 6.39 -10.25 -3.75
C SER A 152 7.87 -10.25 -3.32
N THR A 153 8.45 -11.44 -3.16
CA THR A 153 9.88 -11.55 -2.80
C THR A 153 10.75 -10.99 -3.93
N GLU A 154 10.33 -11.24 -5.16
CA GLU A 154 10.93 -10.79 -6.40
C GLU A 154 10.91 -9.25 -6.47
N ASP A 155 9.76 -8.62 -6.21
CA ASP A 155 9.64 -7.16 -6.16
C ASP A 155 10.56 -6.57 -5.10
N LEU A 156 10.63 -7.18 -3.92
CA LEU A 156 11.49 -6.70 -2.83
C LEU A 156 12.97 -6.79 -3.20
N ASN A 157 13.40 -7.82 -3.94
CA ASN A 157 14.78 -7.96 -4.38
C ASN A 157 15.16 -6.88 -5.40
N VAL A 158 14.31 -6.64 -6.40
CA VAL A 158 14.51 -5.57 -7.40
C VAL A 158 14.54 -4.19 -6.73
N LEU A 159 13.59 -3.93 -5.82
CA LEU A 159 13.53 -2.66 -5.09
C LEU A 159 14.78 -2.45 -4.23
N ASN A 160 15.24 -3.47 -3.49
CA ASN A 160 16.44 -3.36 -2.67
C ASN A 160 17.72 -3.13 -3.50
N GLN A 161 17.84 -3.74 -4.68
CA GLN A 161 18.98 -3.50 -5.57
C GLN A 161 18.98 -2.08 -6.11
N THR A 162 17.81 -1.58 -6.54
CA THR A 162 17.64 -0.22 -7.09
C THR A 162 18.00 0.88 -6.07
N PHE A 163 17.73 0.66 -4.77
CA PHE A 163 18.07 1.64 -3.72
C PHE A 163 19.52 1.53 -3.22
N ASN A 164 20.18 0.39 -3.40
CA ASN A 164 21.57 0.21 -2.97
C ASN A 164 22.57 0.69 -4.05
N THR A 165 22.23 0.60 -5.34
CA THR A 165 23.12 1.04 -6.43
C THR A 165 23.25 2.55 -6.57
N THR A 166 22.39 3.36 -5.94
CA THR A 166 22.54 4.83 -5.91
C THR A 166 23.52 5.32 -4.84
N SER A 167 24.13 4.42 -4.05
CA SER A 167 25.05 4.79 -2.95
C SER A 167 26.54 4.57 -3.25
N ASP A 168 26.89 3.94 -4.38
CA ASP A 168 28.28 3.61 -4.74
C ASP A 168 28.61 4.03 -6.19
N GLN A 169 28.67 5.35 -6.44
CA GLN A 169 29.47 5.88 -7.55
C GLN A 169 30.32 7.04 -7.05
N SER A 170 31.42 6.70 -6.38
CA SER A 170 32.62 7.53 -6.30
C SER A 170 33.72 6.70 -5.65
N ASN A 171 34.86 6.64 -6.33
CA ASN A 171 36.15 6.10 -5.91
C ASN A 171 36.43 4.64 -6.28
N ASN A 172 36.96 4.48 -7.50
CA ASN A 172 38.23 3.76 -7.60
C ASN A 172 39.10 4.30 -8.74
N THR A 173 39.98 5.22 -8.34
CA THR A 173 41.41 5.29 -8.63
C THR A 173 41.90 4.57 -9.90
N GLU A 174 42.04 5.33 -10.99
CA GLU A 174 42.95 4.95 -12.06
C GLU A 174 44.39 5.14 -11.58
N GLN A 175 45.13 4.05 -11.69
CA GLN A 175 46.50 3.89 -11.29
C GLN A 175 47.42 4.65 -12.26
N GLN A 176 48.36 5.40 -11.68
CA GLN A 176 49.44 6.11 -12.36
C GLN A 176 50.20 5.20 -13.34
N ASN A 177 50.54 5.76 -14.51
CA ASN A 177 51.86 5.55 -15.08
C ASN A 177 52.41 6.87 -15.64
N GLU A 178 53.66 7.11 -15.25
CA GLU A 178 54.48 8.29 -15.47
C GLU A 178 54.75 8.54 -16.96
N SER A 179 54.86 9.82 -17.33
CA SER A 179 55.93 10.32 -18.21
C SER A 179 56.04 11.85 -18.06
N ASP A 180 57.21 12.27 -17.59
CA ASP A 180 57.68 13.64 -17.42
C ASP A 180 57.45 14.57 -18.63
N ASN A 181 57.07 15.83 -18.35
CA ASN A 181 57.99 16.94 -18.63
C ASN A 181 57.63 18.25 -17.91
N LYS A 182 58.66 18.81 -17.28
CA LYS A 182 58.75 20.14 -16.66
C LYS A 182 58.30 21.27 -17.60
N SER A 183 57.61 22.27 -17.07
CA SER A 183 58.22 23.59 -16.80
C SER A 183 57.28 24.52 -16.02
N ASP A 184 57.67 24.78 -14.78
CA ASP A 184 57.69 26.05 -14.04
C ASP A 184 56.68 27.17 -14.37
N SER A 185 55.81 27.49 -13.41
CA SER A 185 55.64 28.88 -12.92
C SER A 185 54.74 28.92 -11.67
N GLN A 186 55.25 29.62 -10.64
CA GLN A 186 54.62 30.12 -9.42
C GLN A 186 53.09 30.31 -9.46
N THR A 187 52.39 30.02 -8.34
CA THR A 187 51.86 31.04 -7.39
C THR A 187 50.89 30.42 -6.36
N THR A 188 51.14 30.70 -5.08
CA THR A 188 50.29 30.71 -3.86
C THR A 188 49.34 29.57 -3.51
N SER A 189 49.57 29.04 -2.30
CA SER A 189 48.58 28.41 -1.44
C SER A 189 47.32 29.27 -1.25
N SER A 190 46.14 28.68 -1.44
CA SER A 190 44.94 28.89 -0.64
C SER A 190 43.91 27.82 -1.00
N ASP A 191 43.48 27.08 0.01
CA ASP A 191 42.29 26.23 -0.01
C ASP A 191 41.09 26.96 -0.63
N ASN A 192 40.51 26.41 -1.70
CA ASN A 192 39.12 26.70 -2.04
C ASN A 192 38.55 25.64 -3.00
N SER A 193 38.11 24.50 -2.46
CA SER A 193 37.19 23.61 -3.19
C SER A 193 35.76 24.13 -3.04
N SER A 194 35.48 25.26 -3.69
CA SER A 194 34.11 25.68 -3.98
C SER A 194 33.76 25.16 -5.37
N THR A 195 33.15 23.99 -5.44
CA THR A 195 32.36 23.60 -6.62
C THR A 195 31.22 24.60 -6.74
N ASN A 196 31.42 25.63 -7.55
CA ASN A 196 30.38 26.56 -7.96
C ASN A 196 29.36 25.82 -8.84
N THR A 197 28.46 25.05 -8.23
CA THR A 197 27.17 24.76 -8.86
C THR A 197 26.42 26.08 -8.90
N THR A 198 26.43 26.72 -10.06
CA THR A 198 25.73 27.99 -10.26
C THR A 198 24.24 27.70 -10.09
N GLU A 199 23.62 28.31 -9.08
CA GLU A 199 22.20 28.14 -8.82
C GLU A 199 21.38 28.43 -10.08
N LEU A 200 20.52 27.48 -10.47
CA LEU A 200 19.63 27.70 -11.60
C LEU A 200 18.55 28.72 -11.21
N THR A 201 18.23 29.63 -12.12
CA THR A 201 17.04 30.48 -11.99
C THR A 201 15.77 29.66 -12.28
N GLU A 202 14.61 30.13 -11.79
CA GLU A 202 13.31 29.50 -12.08
C GLU A 202 13.09 29.36 -13.59
N ALA A 203 13.44 30.39 -14.37
CA ALA A 203 13.32 30.38 -15.82
C ALA A 203 14.19 29.30 -16.47
N GLN A 204 15.42 29.12 -15.99
CA GLN A 204 16.31 28.05 -16.47
C GLN A 204 15.78 26.67 -16.08
N ALA A 205 15.25 26.51 -14.86
CA ALA A 205 14.60 25.28 -14.44
C ALA A 205 13.37 24.94 -15.31
N ARG A 206 12.54 25.93 -15.64
CA ARG A 206 11.40 25.77 -16.56
C ARG A 206 11.85 25.46 -17.99
N GLN A 207 12.96 26.03 -18.45
CA GLN A 207 13.51 25.74 -19.76
C GLN A 207 13.98 24.28 -19.88
N LYS A 208 14.55 23.71 -18.80
CA LYS A 208 14.86 22.27 -18.72
C LYS A 208 13.60 21.40 -18.85
N LEU A 209 12.44 21.95 -18.52
CA LEU A 209 11.15 21.27 -18.61
C LEU A 209 10.36 21.56 -19.90
N ALA A 210 10.86 22.41 -20.80
CA ALA A 210 10.12 22.83 -22.00
C ALA A 210 9.78 21.66 -22.95
N GLY A 211 10.54 20.57 -22.93
CA GLY A 211 10.23 19.34 -23.68
C GLY A 211 9.12 18.48 -23.07
N TYR A 212 8.65 18.80 -21.87
CA TYR A 212 7.77 17.94 -21.06
C TYR A 212 6.34 18.46 -20.93
N GLY A 213 6.08 19.65 -21.47
CA GLY A 213 4.78 20.31 -21.50
C GLY A 213 4.91 21.81 -21.26
N ASP A 214 3.80 22.53 -21.42
CA ASP A 214 3.72 23.91 -20.96
C ASP A 214 3.79 23.94 -19.43
N THR A 215 4.73 24.72 -18.91
CA THR A 215 4.93 24.90 -17.46
C THR A 215 4.41 26.23 -16.95
N SER A 216 3.85 27.08 -17.82
CA SER A 216 3.46 28.45 -17.48
C SER A 216 2.45 28.55 -16.32
N ASP A 217 1.62 27.54 -16.12
CA ASP A 217 0.62 27.44 -15.04
C ASP A 217 1.14 26.72 -13.79
N TRP A 218 2.39 26.22 -13.80
CA TRP A 218 2.95 25.46 -12.68
C TRP A 218 3.45 26.42 -11.60
N LYS A 219 3.13 26.13 -10.35
CA LYS A 219 3.73 26.85 -9.21
C LYS A 219 5.18 26.43 -9.08
N ALA A 220 6.08 27.33 -8.70
CA ALA A 220 7.49 27.00 -8.47
C ALA A 220 7.89 27.43 -7.06
N GLU A 221 8.59 26.55 -6.34
CA GLU A 221 9.19 26.82 -5.04
C GLU A 221 10.67 26.44 -5.07
N ARG A 222 11.51 27.33 -4.54
CA ARG A 222 12.94 27.07 -4.40
C ARG A 222 13.17 26.16 -3.19
N GLY A 223 13.82 25.03 -3.43
CA GLY A 223 14.34 24.13 -2.40
C GLY A 223 15.86 24.27 -2.27
N ASP A 224 16.45 23.53 -1.34
CA ASP A 224 17.90 23.45 -1.21
C ASP A 224 18.50 22.73 -2.43
N GLY A 225 19.28 23.45 -3.24
CA GLY A 225 19.92 22.94 -4.46
C GLY A 225 18.99 22.57 -5.63
N CYS A 226 17.70 22.95 -5.59
CA CYS A 226 16.74 22.60 -6.65
C CYS A 226 15.52 23.54 -6.76
N TRP A 227 14.82 23.44 -7.87
CA TRP A 227 13.49 23.99 -8.09
C TRP A 227 12.43 22.90 -8.07
N ASN A 228 11.39 23.08 -7.26
CA ASN A 228 10.21 22.22 -7.26
C ASN A 228 9.09 22.92 -8.02
N LEU A 229 8.60 22.31 -9.10
CA LEU A 229 7.52 22.83 -9.92
C LEU A 229 6.27 21.94 -9.81
N TYR A 230 5.15 22.54 -9.40
CA TYR A 230 3.91 21.85 -9.05
C TYR A 230 2.81 22.11 -10.06
N ASN A 231 2.12 21.06 -10.46
CA ASN A 231 0.82 21.15 -11.13
C ASN A 231 -0.16 20.11 -10.55
N ALA A 232 -1.35 20.01 -11.14
CA ALA A 232 -2.32 19.00 -10.75
C ALA A 232 -1.81 17.54 -10.91
N ARG A 233 -0.74 17.34 -11.68
CA ARG A 233 -0.15 16.04 -12.04
C ARG A 233 1.04 15.65 -11.15
N GLY A 234 1.56 16.54 -10.30
CA GLY A 234 2.64 16.22 -9.36
C GLY A 234 3.72 17.30 -9.27
N THR A 235 4.84 16.93 -8.65
CA THR A 235 6.01 17.80 -8.46
C THR A 235 7.14 17.35 -9.37
N TRP A 236 7.72 18.30 -10.09
CA TRP A 236 8.93 18.13 -10.88
C TRP A 236 10.07 18.80 -10.15
N THR A 237 11.19 18.11 -9.99
CA THR A 237 12.36 18.68 -9.31
C THR A 237 13.47 18.87 -10.32
N VAL A 238 13.96 20.10 -10.47
CA VAL A 238 15.11 20.42 -11.32
C VAL A 238 16.25 20.84 -10.40
N TYR A 239 17.30 20.03 -10.33
CA TYR A 239 18.47 20.30 -9.52
C TYR A 239 19.37 21.34 -10.19
N ASP A 240 20.16 22.07 -9.40
CA ASP A 240 21.04 23.11 -9.91
C ASP A 240 22.14 22.58 -10.84
N ASN A 241 22.46 21.28 -10.76
CA ASN A 241 23.32 20.59 -11.72
C ASN A 241 22.65 20.34 -13.09
N GLY A 242 21.37 20.66 -13.23
CA GLY A 242 20.58 20.50 -14.46
C GLY A 242 19.82 19.18 -14.55
N ASP A 243 19.96 18.28 -13.58
CA ASP A 243 19.22 17.02 -13.54
C ASP A 243 17.75 17.27 -13.25
N VAL A 244 16.90 16.47 -13.89
CA VAL A 244 15.45 16.54 -13.72
C VAL A 244 14.97 15.24 -13.09
N SER A 245 14.33 15.35 -11.94
CA SER A 245 13.58 14.27 -11.31
C SER A 245 12.09 14.42 -11.62
N TYR A 246 11.50 13.32 -12.07
CA TYR A 246 10.14 13.26 -12.60
C TYR A 246 9.18 12.67 -11.56
N PRO A 247 7.92 13.10 -11.54
CA PRO A 247 6.89 12.41 -10.77
C PRO A 247 6.54 11.05 -11.43
N GLY A 248 6.57 9.97 -10.63
CA GLY A 248 6.01 8.66 -10.99
C GLY A 248 6.65 7.95 -12.18
N ASP A 249 5.85 7.18 -12.93
CA ASP A 249 6.28 6.30 -14.03
C ASP A 249 6.83 7.07 -15.27
N ARG A 250 6.88 8.41 -15.24
CA ARG A 250 7.48 9.19 -16.33
C ARG A 250 8.99 9.02 -16.41
N ALA A 251 9.67 8.78 -15.29
CA ALA A 251 11.09 8.44 -15.29
C ALA A 251 11.35 7.09 -15.98
N LEU A 252 10.50 6.08 -15.72
CA LEU A 252 10.57 4.77 -16.34
C LEU A 252 10.21 4.82 -17.83
N ASN A 253 9.14 5.53 -18.21
CA ASN A 253 8.76 5.69 -19.60
C ASN A 253 9.79 6.50 -20.41
N GLN A 254 10.46 7.47 -19.79
CA GLN A 254 11.55 8.22 -20.43
C GLN A 254 12.81 7.36 -20.54
N TYR A 255 13.16 6.60 -19.49
CA TYR A 255 14.26 5.61 -19.54
C TYR A 255 14.04 4.58 -20.65
N LEU A 256 12.86 3.96 -20.72
CA LEU A 256 12.49 3.00 -21.75
C LEU A 256 12.45 3.62 -23.16
N LYS A 257 12.12 4.91 -23.26
CA LYS A 257 12.17 5.65 -24.52
C LYS A 257 13.61 5.97 -24.95
N ASP A 258 14.48 6.24 -23.99
CA ASP A 258 15.89 6.57 -24.23
C ASP A 258 16.76 5.31 -24.38
N HIS A 259 16.27 4.14 -23.97
CA HIS A 259 16.93 2.83 -24.03
C HIS A 259 16.00 1.76 -24.64
N PRO A 260 15.61 1.88 -25.92
CA PRO A 260 14.66 0.98 -26.57
C PRO A 260 15.19 -0.47 -26.75
N ASP A 261 16.51 -0.66 -26.68
CA ASP A 261 17.17 -1.93 -27.02
C ASP A 261 17.26 -2.92 -25.83
N GLU A 262 16.88 -2.54 -24.61
CA GLU A 262 16.94 -3.44 -23.44
C GLU A 262 15.77 -4.45 -23.35
N ASN A 263 14.87 -4.49 -24.34
CA ASN A 263 13.67 -5.34 -24.29
C ASN A 263 13.42 -6.17 -25.56
N SER A 264 14.43 -6.43 -26.39
CA SER A 264 14.28 -7.16 -27.66
C SER A 264 14.61 -8.66 -27.61
N ASP A 265 14.91 -9.26 -26.45
CA ASP A 265 15.22 -10.70 -26.39
C ASP A 265 14.03 -11.50 -25.85
N ALA A 266 12.97 -11.56 -26.66
CA ALA A 266 11.97 -12.61 -26.62
C ALA A 266 11.73 -13.14 -28.04
N ASP A 267 12.82 -13.46 -28.75
CA ASP A 267 12.77 -14.34 -29.91
C ASP A 267 12.56 -15.77 -29.41
N THR A 268 11.29 -16.18 -29.36
CA THR A 268 10.91 -17.60 -29.42
C THR A 268 11.26 -18.12 -30.81
N ASP A 269 12.47 -18.67 -30.93
CA ASP A 269 12.88 -19.46 -32.09
C ASP A 269 12.21 -20.84 -31.99
N ASP A 270 11.03 -20.94 -32.60
CA ASP A 270 10.41 -22.21 -33.00
C ASP A 270 11.29 -22.83 -34.09
N SER A 271 12.07 -23.84 -33.73
CA SER A 271 12.69 -24.75 -34.68
C SER A 271 12.32 -26.19 -34.32
N ASP A 272 11.41 -26.73 -35.13
CA ASP A 272 11.12 -28.14 -35.34
C ASP A 272 12.40 -28.98 -35.42
N SER A 273 12.38 -30.17 -34.82
CA SER A 273 13.05 -31.33 -35.43
C SER A 273 12.35 -32.63 -35.04
N ASP A 274 12.04 -33.37 -36.09
CA ASP A 274 11.29 -34.61 -36.20
C ASP A 274 11.84 -35.83 -35.44
N ASP A 275 11.05 -36.90 -35.58
CA ASP A 275 11.35 -38.33 -35.41
C ASP A 275 11.22 -38.92 -34.01
N VAL A 276 10.27 -39.86 -33.87
CA VAL A 276 10.55 -41.30 -33.65
C VAL A 276 9.26 -42.10 -33.92
N GLU A 277 9.34 -43.08 -34.84
CA GLU A 277 8.44 -44.25 -34.94
C GLU A 277 8.56 -45.18 -33.73
#